data_AF-A0AAD0S7Y3-F1
#
_entry.id   AF-A0AAD0S7Y3-F1
#
_cell.length_a   1.000
_cell.length_b   1.000
_cell.length_c   1.000
_cell.angle_alpha   90.00
_cell.angle_beta   90.00
_cell.angle_gamma   90.00
#
_symmetry.space_group_name_H-M   'P 1'
#
loop_
_entity.id
_entity.type
_entity.pdbx_description
1 polymer ?
#
loop_
_entity_poly.entity_id
_entity_poly.type
_entity_poly.pdbx_seq_one_letter_code
_entity_poly.pdbx_strand_id
1 'polypeptide(L)'
;MPTPLAVVQEAYQAFGRGDVPAILNLLADEVDWKFVGSPRIPYAGLRSHAQEVARFFEEVARADEIHVFEPREFIEAGEDVVVLGFERTTARAEGTTFESEWVHVFTVRNGKVTRWRGFYDTAARFG
;
A
#
# COMPACT_ATOMS: atom_id res chain seq x y z
N MET A 1 -7.99 20.65 8.99
CA MET A 1 -7.82 19.44 8.17
C MET A 1 -6.66 18.64 8.74
N PRO A 2 -6.70 17.30 8.73
CA PRO A 2 -5.57 16.49 9.20
C PRO A 2 -4.32 16.75 8.35
N THR A 3 -3.13 16.60 8.96
CA THR A 3 -1.85 16.68 8.24
C THR A 3 -1.69 15.48 7.30
N PRO A 4 -0.83 15.57 6.26
CA PRO A 4 -0.48 14.42 5.42
C PRO A 4 -0.05 13.20 6.24
N LEU A 5 0.82 13.40 7.24
CA LEU A 5 1.26 12.33 8.13
C LEU A 5 0.10 11.68 8.89
N ALA A 6 -0.83 12.46 9.44
CA ALA A 6 -1.97 11.92 10.18
C ALA A 6 -2.88 11.07 9.28
N VAL A 7 -3.11 11.50 8.03
CA VAL A 7 -3.90 10.73 7.05
C VAL A 7 -3.21 9.39 6.73
N VAL A 8 -1.89 9.41 6.51
CA VAL A 8 -1.13 8.21 6.18
C VAL A 8 -1.05 7.25 7.37
N GLN A 9 -0.88 7.77 8.59
CA GLN A 9 -0.94 6.96 9.81
C GLN A 9 -2.31 6.30 10.00
N GLU A 10 -3.41 7.01 9.77
CA GLU A 10 -4.76 6.40 9.81
C GLU A 10 -4.89 5.30 8.74
N ALA A 11 -4.39 5.51 7.53
CA ALA A 11 -4.44 4.48 6.49
C ALA A 11 -3.74 3.17 6.92
N TYR A 12 -2.57 3.27 7.57
CA TYR A 12 -1.89 2.09 8.11
C TYR A 12 -2.61 1.47 9.32
N GLN A 13 -3.18 2.29 10.20
CA GLN A 13 -3.96 1.78 11.34
C GLN A 13 -5.22 1.05 10.85
N ALA A 14 -5.92 1.59 9.85
CA ALA A 14 -7.05 0.96 9.20
C ALA A 14 -6.65 -0.37 8.54
N PHE A 15 -5.53 -0.39 7.81
CA PHE A 15 -4.97 -1.63 7.24
C PHE A 15 -4.67 -2.68 8.31
N GLY A 16 -4.02 -2.29 9.41
CA GLY A 16 -3.72 -3.20 10.54
C GLY A 16 -4.97 -3.75 11.25
N ARG A 17 -6.12 -3.05 11.17
CA ARG A 17 -7.42 -3.54 11.65
C ARG A 17 -8.22 -4.32 10.60
N GLY A 18 -7.73 -4.45 9.37
CA GLY A 18 -8.47 -5.03 8.25
C GLY A 18 -9.64 -4.16 7.76
N ASP A 19 -9.65 -2.87 8.09
CA ASP A 19 -10.73 -1.93 7.79
C ASP A 19 -10.50 -1.24 6.43
N VAL A 20 -10.70 -2.00 5.35
CA VAL A 20 -10.60 -1.47 3.99
C VAL A 20 -11.55 -0.28 3.76
N PRO A 21 -12.82 -0.29 4.22
CA PRO A 21 -13.71 0.88 4.08
C PRO A 21 -13.13 2.16 4.67
N ALA A 22 -12.46 2.11 5.83
CA ALA A 22 -11.78 3.27 6.39
C ALA A 22 -10.65 3.79 5.49
N ILE A 23 -9.85 2.90 4.89
CA ILE A 23 -8.81 3.30 3.91
C ILE A 23 -9.45 4.00 2.70
N LEU A 24 -10.52 3.42 2.15
CA LEU A 24 -11.21 3.98 0.98
C LEU A 24 -11.78 5.37 1.27
N ASN A 25 -12.26 5.61 2.50
CA ASN A 25 -12.73 6.93 2.93
C ASN A 25 -11.63 7.99 3.00
N LEU A 26 -10.36 7.61 3.00
CA LEU A 26 -9.22 8.55 2.95
C LEU A 26 -8.83 8.93 1.53
N LEU A 27 -9.39 8.27 0.51
CA LEU A 27 -9.06 8.56 -0.89
C LEU A 27 -9.79 9.81 -1.39
N ALA A 28 -9.16 10.50 -2.33
CA ALA A 28 -9.85 11.44 -3.20
C ALA A 28 -10.71 10.69 -4.22
N ASP A 29 -11.66 11.40 -4.85
CA ASP A 29 -12.55 10.80 -5.86
C ASP A 29 -11.77 10.23 -7.05
N GLU A 30 -10.73 10.95 -7.46
CA GLU A 30 -9.69 10.49 -8.39
C GLU A 30 -8.37 10.30 -7.62
N VAL A 31 -7.78 9.11 -7.73
CA VAL A 31 -6.53 8.76 -7.05
C VAL A 31 -5.58 8.07 -8.02
N ASP A 32 -4.31 8.45 -8.04
CA ASP A 32 -3.27 7.75 -8.78
C ASP A 32 -2.62 6.68 -7.88
N TRP A 33 -3.26 5.52 -7.74
CA TRP A 33 -2.83 4.43 -6.86
C TRP A 33 -2.12 3.33 -7.66
N LYS A 34 -0.80 3.21 -7.51
CA LYS A 34 -0.02 2.26 -8.32
C LYS A 34 0.94 1.42 -7.48
N PHE A 35 0.79 0.11 -7.57
CA PHE A 35 1.85 -0.81 -7.16
C PHE A 35 2.83 -1.01 -8.31
N VAL A 36 4.09 -0.66 -8.11
CA VAL A 36 5.15 -0.76 -9.12
C VAL A 36 5.89 -2.07 -8.90
N GLY A 37 5.63 -3.04 -9.77
CA GLY A 37 6.27 -4.35 -9.68
C GLY A 37 6.08 -5.19 -10.94
N SER A 38 6.54 -6.43 -10.86
CA SER A 38 6.39 -7.43 -11.93
C SER A 38 4.92 -7.62 -12.33
N PRO A 39 4.61 -7.76 -13.62
CA PRO A 39 3.24 -8.06 -14.09
C PRO A 39 2.75 -9.44 -13.64
N ARG A 40 3.62 -10.28 -13.08
CA ARG A 40 3.24 -11.55 -12.46
C ARG A 40 2.52 -11.38 -11.12
N ILE A 41 2.64 -10.21 -10.49
CA ILE A 41 1.96 -9.90 -9.22
C ILE A 41 0.54 -9.43 -9.55
N PRO A 42 -0.53 -10.11 -9.08
CA PRO A 42 -1.91 -9.83 -9.51
C PRO A 42 -2.35 -8.39 -9.27
N TYR A 43 -1.89 -7.78 -8.18
CA TYR A 43 -2.24 -6.42 -7.78
C TYR A 43 -1.28 -5.34 -8.32
N ALA A 44 -0.35 -5.68 -9.23
CA ALA A 44 0.52 -4.69 -9.87
C ALA A 44 -0.25 -3.78 -10.82
N GLY A 45 0.27 -2.56 -11.04
CA GLY A 45 -0.31 -1.59 -11.97
C GLY A 45 -1.14 -0.48 -11.31
N LEU A 46 -1.84 0.29 -12.13
CA LEU A 46 -2.54 1.52 -11.74
C LEU A 46 -4.02 1.27 -11.41
N ARG A 47 -4.53 2.02 -10.43
CA ARG A 47 -5.94 2.20 -10.06
C ARG A 47 -6.22 3.70 -9.96
N SER A 48 -7.43 4.11 -10.37
CA SER A 48 -7.82 5.50 -10.59
C SER A 48 -8.93 5.98 -9.63
N HIS A 49 -9.60 5.07 -8.91
CA HIS A 49 -10.71 5.41 -8.02
C HIS A 49 -10.91 4.37 -6.91
N ALA A 50 -11.74 4.70 -5.90
CA ALA A 50 -11.91 3.89 -4.69
C ALA A 50 -12.34 2.44 -4.95
N GLN A 51 -13.21 2.19 -5.93
CA GLN A 51 -13.64 0.82 -6.25
C GLN A 51 -12.52 -0.03 -6.85
N GLU A 52 -11.59 0.56 -7.61
CA GLU A 52 -10.40 -0.14 -8.09
C GLU A 52 -9.42 -0.40 -6.96
N VAL A 53 -9.28 0.54 -6.02
CA VAL A 53 -8.44 0.35 -4.82
C VAL A 53 -9.05 -0.72 -3.89
N ALA A 54 -10.37 -0.84 -3.82
CA ALA A 54 -11.01 -1.94 -3.10
C ALA A 54 -10.61 -3.31 -3.69
N ARG A 55 -10.69 -3.44 -5.02
CA ARG A 55 -10.24 -4.65 -5.74
C ARG A 55 -8.75 -4.93 -5.52
N PHE A 56 -7.91 -3.90 -5.45
CA PHE A 56 -6.50 -4.05 -5.09
C PHE A 56 -6.33 -4.76 -3.74
N PHE A 57 -7.04 -4.35 -2.68
CA PHE A 57 -6.95 -5.01 -1.38
C PHE A 57 -7.49 -6.45 -1.39
N GLU A 58 -8.54 -6.73 -2.17
CA GLU A 58 -9.02 -8.10 -2.40
C GLU A 58 -7.96 -8.98 -3.09
N GLU A 59 -7.29 -8.42 -4.12
CA GLU A 59 -6.20 -9.09 -4.83
C GLU A 59 -5.00 -9.36 -3.91
N VAL A 60 -4.62 -8.41 -3.05
CA VAL A 60 -3.57 -8.62 -2.03
C VAL A 60 -3.97 -9.76 -1.09
N ALA A 61 -5.16 -9.70 -0.47
CA ALA A 61 -5.60 -10.73 0.47
C ALA A 61 -5.69 -12.12 -0.16
N ARG A 62 -6.01 -12.20 -1.45
CA ARG A 62 -6.05 -13.45 -2.21
C ARG A 62 -4.66 -13.96 -2.62
N ALA A 63 -3.75 -13.06 -2.98
CA ALA A 63 -2.43 -13.43 -3.48
C ALA A 63 -1.43 -13.73 -2.36
N ASP A 64 -1.56 -13.05 -1.23
CA ASP A 64 -0.53 -12.97 -0.20
C ASP A 64 -1.06 -13.37 1.18
N GLU A 65 -0.24 -14.14 1.90
CA GLU A 65 -0.40 -14.38 3.33
C GLU A 65 0.64 -13.55 4.07
N ILE A 66 0.22 -12.40 4.57
CA ILE A 66 1.09 -11.45 5.26
C ILE A 66 1.29 -11.92 6.70
N HIS A 67 2.53 -12.24 7.07
CA HIS A 67 2.90 -12.63 8.44
C HIS A 67 3.36 -11.43 9.25
N VAL A 68 4.11 -10.54 8.61
CA VAL A 68 4.64 -9.31 9.18
C VAL A 68 4.45 -8.20 8.16
N PHE A 69 3.91 -7.06 8.60
CA PHE A 69 3.84 -5.85 7.80
C PHE A 69 4.01 -4.63 8.71
N GLU A 70 5.19 -4.00 8.63
CA GLU A 70 5.63 -3.01 9.59
C GLU A 70 5.98 -1.69 8.88
N PRO A 71 5.17 -0.62 9.02
CA PRO A 71 5.63 0.72 8.73
C PRO A 71 6.65 1.14 9.79
N ARG A 72 7.89 1.43 9.40
CA ARG A 72 9.02 1.65 10.32
C ARG A 72 9.43 3.11 10.42
N GLU A 73 9.49 3.81 9.28
CA GLU A 73 9.93 5.20 9.22
C GLU A 73 8.97 6.02 8.36
N PHE A 74 8.58 7.20 8.86
CA PHE A 74 7.71 8.15 8.16
C PHE A 74 8.49 9.44 7.94
N ILE A 75 8.61 9.85 6.69
CA ILE A 75 9.36 11.03 6.27
C ILE A 75 8.38 12.00 5.61
N GLU A 76 8.17 13.16 6.24
CA GLU A 76 7.30 14.22 5.72
C GLU A 76 8.06 15.11 4.73
N ALA A 77 7.42 15.41 3.59
CA ALA A 77 7.95 16.27 2.54
C ALA A 77 6.82 17.13 1.92
N GLY A 78 6.33 18.12 2.68
CA GLY A 78 5.24 18.98 2.23
C GLY A 78 3.91 18.23 2.15
N GLU A 79 3.36 18.07 0.95
CA GLU A 79 2.14 17.26 0.72
C GLU A 79 2.43 15.75 0.66
N ASP A 80 3.70 15.37 0.53
CA ASP A 80 4.11 13.98 0.40
C ASP A 80 4.54 13.37 1.73
N VAL A 81 4.29 12.07 1.87
CA VAL A 81 4.82 11.25 2.97
C VAL A 81 5.43 10.00 2.38
N VAL A 82 6.72 9.80 2.63
CA VAL A 82 7.43 8.57 2.29
C VAL A 82 7.44 7.68 3.53
N VAL A 83 7.09 6.41 3.35
CA VAL A 83 7.11 5.43 4.42
C VAL A 83 8.00 4.27 4.01
N LEU A 84 9.01 3.99 4.84
CA LEU A 84 9.83 2.81 4.72
C LEU A 84 9.31 1.77 5.70
N GLY A 85 9.38 0.51 5.30
CA GLY A 85 8.96 -0.57 6.14
C GLY A 85 9.45 -1.92 5.66
N PHE A 86 8.99 -2.95 6.34
CA PHE A 86 9.39 -4.31 6.09
C PHE A 86 8.18 -5.24 6.08
N GLU A 87 8.30 -6.31 5.31
CA GLU A 87 7.33 -7.38 5.30
C GLU A 87 7.97 -8.75 5.32
N ARG A 88 7.20 -9.70 5.85
CA ARG A 88 7.40 -11.13 5.65
C ARG A 88 6.08 -11.71 5.16
N THR A 89 6.07 -12.25 3.96
CA THR A 89 4.84 -12.61 3.25
C THR A 89 5.02 -13.95 2.53
N THR A 90 4.03 -14.84 2.63
CA THR A 90 3.95 -16.01 1.75
C THR A 90 3.15 -15.65 0.50
N ALA A 91 3.81 -15.67 -0.65
CA ALA A 91 3.17 -15.56 -1.95
C ALA A 91 2.44 -16.87 -2.26
N ARG A 92 1.11 -16.86 -2.28
CA ARG A 92 0.31 -18.10 -2.34
C ARG A 92 0.46 -18.85 -3.66
N ALA A 93 0.57 -18.14 -4.79
CA ALA A 93 0.69 -18.77 -6.10
C ALA A 93 2.09 -19.40 -6.32
N GLU A 94 3.11 -18.83 -5.69
CA GLU A 94 4.50 -19.25 -5.76
C GLU A 94 4.85 -20.30 -4.70
N GLY A 95 4.13 -20.30 -3.57
CA GLY A 95 4.38 -21.21 -2.44
C GLY A 95 5.63 -20.84 -1.64
N THR A 96 6.18 -19.64 -1.83
CA THR A 96 7.40 -19.15 -1.18
C THR A 96 7.08 -18.09 -0.13
N THR A 97 7.79 -18.13 1.00
CA THR A 97 7.83 -17.03 1.96
C THR A 97 9.03 -16.15 1.66
N PHE A 98 8.81 -14.87 1.45
CA PHE A 98 9.85 -13.89 1.22
C PHE A 98 9.82 -12.80 2.30
N GLU A 99 10.95 -12.13 2.44
CA GLU A 99 11.13 -10.93 3.25
C GLU A 99 11.60 -9.80 2.35
N SER A 100 11.08 -8.60 2.56
CA SER A 100 11.48 -7.43 1.76
C SER A 100 11.36 -6.16 2.57
N GLU A 101 12.35 -5.27 2.40
CA GLU A 101 12.13 -3.85 2.63
C GLU A 101 11.17 -3.32 1.56
N TRP A 102 10.28 -2.42 1.93
CA TRP A 102 9.32 -1.79 1.04
C TRP A 102 9.31 -0.27 1.25
N VAL A 103 8.87 0.43 0.21
CA VAL A 103 8.68 1.88 0.25
C VAL A 103 7.30 2.21 -0.29
N HIS A 104 6.55 2.99 0.48
CA HIS A 104 5.30 3.59 0.04
C HIS A 104 5.45 5.11 -0.03
N VAL A 105 5.05 5.71 -1.15
CA VAL A 105 5.04 7.17 -1.32
C VAL A 105 3.61 7.64 -1.49
N PHE A 106 3.12 8.43 -0.53
CA PHE A 106 1.80 9.04 -0.55
C PHE A 106 1.90 10.52 -0.93
N THR A 107 0.91 11.02 -1.67
CA THR A 107 0.63 12.45 -1.80
C THR A 107 -0.75 12.72 -1.22
N VAL A 108 -0.83 13.61 -0.22
CA VAL A 108 -2.07 13.96 0.47
C VAL A 108 -2.41 15.42 0.23
N ARG A 109 -3.62 15.68 -0.28
CA ARG A 109 -4.14 17.02 -0.54
C ARG A 109 -5.51 17.16 0.09
N ASN A 110 -5.76 18.27 0.78
CA ASN A 110 -7.04 18.54 1.44
C ASN A 110 -7.53 17.38 2.36
N GLY A 111 -6.58 16.70 3.03
CA GLY A 111 -6.88 15.56 3.90
C GLY A 111 -7.24 14.27 3.16
N LYS A 112 -6.99 14.18 1.85
CA LYS A 112 -7.27 13.01 1.01
C LYS A 112 -6.02 12.51 0.29
N VAL A 113 -5.87 11.19 0.20
CA VAL A 113 -4.83 10.56 -0.63
C VAL A 113 -5.18 10.75 -2.09
N THR A 114 -4.32 11.46 -2.82
CA THR A 114 -4.46 11.72 -4.27
C THR A 114 -3.51 10.88 -5.10
N ARG A 115 -2.44 10.36 -4.50
CA ARG A 115 -1.48 9.46 -5.15
C ARG A 115 -0.88 8.51 -4.14
N TRP A 116 -0.64 7.28 -4.58
CA TRP A 116 0.13 6.28 -3.87
C TRP A 116 1.04 5.52 -4.82
N ARG A 117 2.27 5.26 -4.40
CA ARG A 117 3.21 4.35 -5.05
C ARG A 117 3.71 3.33 -4.06
N GLY A 118 3.47 2.05 -4.34
CA GLY A 118 4.03 0.94 -3.57
C GLY A 118 5.18 0.26 -4.31
N PHE A 119 6.25 -0.05 -3.57
CA PHE A 119 7.45 -0.74 -4.05
C PHE A 119 7.91 -1.75 -3.01
N TYR A 120 8.37 -2.91 -3.45
CA TYR A 120 9.23 -3.82 -2.69
C TYR A 120 10.19 -4.53 -3.65
N ASP A 121 11.14 -5.31 -3.13
CA ASP A 121 12.01 -6.14 -3.95
C ASP A 121 11.23 -7.30 -4.59
N THR A 122 10.71 -7.07 -5.79
CA THR A 122 9.94 -8.11 -6.48
C THR A 122 10.75 -9.35 -6.82
N ALA A 123 12.09 -9.30 -6.83
CA ALA A 123 12.91 -10.48 -7.02
C ALA A 123 12.82 -11.42 -5.80
N ALA A 124 12.77 -10.88 -4.58
CA ALA A 124 12.63 -11.67 -3.36
C ALA A 124 11.36 -12.54 -3.35
N ARG A 125 10.27 -12.09 -3.98
CA ARG A 125 9.03 -12.87 -4.13
C ARG A 125 9.20 -14.14 -4.96
N PHE A 126 10.00 -14.08 -6.02
CA PHE A 126 10.12 -15.14 -7.03
C PHE A 126 11.39 -15.98 -6.93
N GLY A 127 12.32 -15.56 -6.06
CA GLY A 127 13.66 -16.14 -5.88
C GLY A 127 13.69 -17.42 -5.07
#